data_AF-A0A6P7G3Z4-F1
#
_entry.id   AF-A0A6P7G3Z4-F1
#
_cell.length_a   1.000
_cell.length_b   1.000
_cell.length_c   1.000
_cell.angle_alpha   90.00
_cell.angle_beta   90.00
_cell.angle_gamma   90.00
#
_symmetry.space_group_name_H-M   'P 1'
#
loop_
_entity.id
_entity.type
_entity.pdbx_description
1 polymer ?
#
loop_
_entity_poly.entity_id
_entity_poly.type
_entity_poly.pdbx_seq_one_letter_code
_entity_poly.pdbx_strand_id
1 'polypeptide(L)'
;MMQRAFNDVHYEANWFPGWAQHGHYNKQPNDDGLSDQDCVEVRRIYPLPASSARLATTFMWNDRDCSTPNYFICERMQNDEPLEDSWIPNCNKTVILSRDQPRTSVSSPGFPRQYPDNANCDIDIIASPGYRIILDFEELVLENEPS
;
A
#
# COMPACT_ATOMS: atom_id res chain seq x y z
N MET A 1 -20.30 3.20 -10.95
CA MET A 1 -20.28 4.61 -11.43
C MET A 1 -21.07 5.47 -10.43
N MET A 2 -20.36 6.20 -9.56
CA MET A 2 -20.83 7.44 -8.90
C MET A 2 -19.59 8.13 -8.30
N GLN A 3 -19.28 9.33 -8.77
CA GLN A 3 -18.28 10.23 -8.20
C GLN A 3 -18.92 11.05 -7.06
N ARG A 4 -18.24 11.16 -5.92
CA ARG A 4 -18.34 12.33 -5.04
C ARG A 4 -16.96 12.67 -4.46
N ALA A 5 -16.44 13.79 -4.96
CA ALA A 5 -15.71 14.87 -4.30
C ALA A 5 -14.82 14.52 -3.08
N PHE A 6 -13.54 14.23 -3.35
CA PHE A 6 -12.45 14.80 -2.56
C PHE A 6 -11.89 15.98 -3.37
N ASN A 7 -12.07 17.20 -2.85
CA ASN A 7 -11.45 18.40 -3.40
C ASN A 7 -9.97 18.42 -3.01
N ASP A 8 -9.10 18.61 -4.01
CA ASP A 8 -7.68 18.99 -3.92
C ASP A 8 -6.74 18.10 -3.11
N VAL A 9 -6.42 16.94 -3.68
CA VAL A 9 -5.03 16.48 -3.67
C VAL A 9 -4.59 16.44 -5.12
N HIS A 10 -3.82 17.44 -5.56
CA HIS A 10 -3.07 17.34 -6.81
C HIS A 10 -2.07 16.19 -6.65
N TYR A 11 -2.45 14.97 -7.04
CA TYR A 11 -1.51 13.88 -7.25
C TYR A 11 -0.80 14.10 -8.60
N GLU A 12 -0.08 15.21 -8.72
CA GLU A 12 0.96 15.27 -9.74
C GLU A 12 2.11 14.39 -9.23
N ALA A 13 2.01 13.09 -9.52
CA ALA A 13 3.21 12.27 -9.48
C ALA A 13 4.21 12.94 -10.43
N ASN A 14 5.30 13.49 -9.88
CA ASN A 14 6.35 14.22 -10.60
C ASN A 14 7.16 13.27 -11.51
N TRP A 15 6.52 12.59 -12.44
CA TRP A 15 7.17 11.76 -13.46
C TRP A 15 7.96 12.62 -14.42
N PHE A 16 9.06 12.09 -14.95
CA PHE A 16 9.82 12.81 -15.95
C PHE A 16 9.00 13.01 -17.24
N PRO A 17 8.68 14.25 -17.64
CA PRO A 17 7.81 14.50 -18.80
C PRO A 17 8.53 14.29 -20.15
N GLY A 18 9.79 13.83 -20.10
CA GLY A 18 10.67 13.72 -21.24
C GLY A 18 11.31 15.05 -21.65
N TRP A 19 12.38 14.99 -22.44
CA TRP A 19 13.04 16.18 -22.95
C TRP A 19 12.20 16.83 -24.05
N ALA A 20 11.56 17.97 -23.76
CA ALA A 20 10.66 18.67 -24.70
C ALA A 20 11.33 18.99 -26.05
N GLN A 21 12.61 19.39 -26.03
CA GLN A 21 13.40 19.67 -27.23
C GLN A 21 13.71 18.41 -28.10
N HIS A 22 13.42 17.21 -27.59
CA HIS A 22 13.61 15.94 -28.26
C HIS A 22 12.30 15.15 -28.36
N GLY A 23 11.16 15.84 -28.53
CA GLY A 23 9.87 15.18 -28.69
C GLY A 23 9.46 14.34 -27.48
N HIS A 24 9.78 14.81 -26.26
CA HIS A 24 9.51 14.10 -25.01
C HIS A 24 10.24 12.76 -24.86
N TYR A 25 11.45 12.64 -25.42
CA TYR A 25 12.33 11.48 -25.20
C TYR A 25 12.52 11.17 -23.71
N ASN A 26 12.46 9.87 -23.35
CA ASN A 26 12.44 9.32 -21.98
C ASN A 26 11.23 9.73 -21.12
N LYS A 27 10.09 10.13 -21.70
CA LYS A 27 8.88 10.39 -20.91
C LYS A 27 8.45 9.16 -20.10
N GLN A 28 7.87 9.40 -18.93
CA GLN A 28 7.44 8.42 -17.93
C GLN A 28 6.01 8.73 -17.44
N PRO A 29 5.27 7.78 -16.84
CA PRO A 29 5.52 6.33 -16.74
C PRO A 29 5.03 5.57 -17.99
N ASN A 30 5.85 4.66 -18.55
CA ASN A 30 5.71 3.85 -19.79
C ASN A 30 5.89 4.59 -21.15
N ASP A 31 6.63 4.08 -22.17
CA ASP A 31 6.69 2.72 -22.74
C ASP A 31 8.10 2.18 -23.17
N ASP A 32 9.14 2.21 -22.33
CA ASP A 32 10.48 1.69 -22.72
C ASP A 32 10.61 0.16 -22.90
N GLY A 33 9.51 -0.58 -22.83
CA GLY A 33 9.45 -2.02 -23.16
C GLY A 33 9.92 -2.96 -22.04
N LEU A 34 10.07 -2.49 -20.80
CA LEU A 34 10.47 -3.30 -19.64
C LEU A 34 9.29 -3.68 -18.70
N SER A 35 8.05 -3.38 -19.09
CA SER A 35 6.91 -3.28 -18.17
C SER A 35 6.14 -4.58 -17.87
N ASP A 36 6.82 -5.62 -17.39
CA ASP A 36 6.10 -6.65 -16.62
C ASP A 36 6.14 -6.36 -15.10
N GLN A 37 6.78 -5.26 -14.67
CA GLN A 37 6.96 -4.92 -13.26
C GLN A 37 6.96 -3.39 -13.01
N ASP A 38 6.27 -2.94 -11.97
CA ASP A 38 6.02 -1.52 -11.62
C ASP A 38 6.96 -0.99 -10.51
N CYS A 39 8.27 -1.28 -10.58
CA CYS A 39 9.22 -0.69 -9.63
C CYS A 39 9.60 0.74 -9.98
N VAL A 40 9.83 1.56 -8.95
CA VAL A 40 10.06 3.00 -9.11
C VAL A 40 11.37 3.46 -8.50
N GLU A 41 12.01 4.42 -9.16
CA GLU A 41 13.15 5.16 -8.65
C GLU A 41 12.91 6.67 -8.69
N VAL A 42 13.57 7.40 -7.79
CA VAL A 42 13.64 8.86 -7.85
C VAL A 42 15.00 9.24 -8.42
N ARG A 43 15.02 9.81 -9.63
CA ARG A 43 16.26 10.19 -10.31
C ARG A 43 16.22 11.60 -10.86
N ARG A 44 17.40 12.15 -11.09
CA ARG A 44 17.60 13.50 -11.63
C ARG A 44 18.43 13.52 -12.91
N ILE A 45 18.99 12.38 -13.33
CA ILE A 45 19.89 12.28 -14.48
C ILE A 45 19.21 11.43 -15.53
N TYR A 46 19.04 11.97 -16.76
CA TYR A 46 18.37 11.27 -17.87
C TYR A 46 19.25 11.30 -19.14
N PRO A 47 19.44 10.17 -19.83
CA PRO A 47 20.24 10.10 -21.05
C PRO A 47 19.61 10.90 -22.20
N LEU A 48 20.42 11.25 -23.20
CA LEU A 48 19.98 11.82 -24.47
C LEU A 48 20.28 10.85 -25.62
N PRO A 49 19.58 10.93 -26.77
CA PRO A 49 19.78 10.02 -27.89
C PRO A 49 21.22 10.01 -28.47
N ALA A 50 21.98 11.11 -28.31
CA ALA A 50 23.28 11.29 -28.97
C ALA A 50 24.38 11.94 -28.08
N SER A 51 24.20 12.03 -26.76
CA SER A 51 25.21 12.65 -25.86
C SER A 51 25.01 12.31 -24.37
N SER A 52 25.95 12.78 -23.54
CA SER A 52 25.95 12.69 -22.07
C SER A 52 24.60 13.03 -21.45
N ALA A 53 24.27 12.32 -20.37
CA ALA A 53 23.04 12.51 -19.63
C ALA A 53 22.91 13.94 -19.09
N ARG A 54 21.68 14.46 -19.08
CA ARG A 54 21.38 15.79 -18.56
C ARG A 54 20.71 15.70 -17.19
N LEU A 55 21.02 16.68 -16.35
CA LEU A 55 20.39 16.88 -15.05
C LEU A 55 19.04 17.59 -15.23
N ALA A 56 17.96 16.95 -14.79
CA ALA A 56 16.66 17.58 -14.64
C ALA A 56 16.70 18.64 -13.52
N THR A 57 15.78 19.60 -13.59
CA THR A 57 15.72 20.70 -12.61
C THR A 57 15.42 20.21 -11.20
N THR A 58 14.56 19.21 -11.06
CA THR A 58 14.19 18.55 -9.79
C THR A 58 14.32 17.03 -9.89
N PHE A 59 14.27 16.36 -8.75
CA PHE A 59 14.06 14.92 -8.68
C PHE A 59 12.67 14.56 -9.19
N MET A 60 12.60 13.47 -9.96
CA MET A 60 11.38 13.01 -10.61
C MET A 60 11.30 11.50 -10.51
N TRP A 61 10.07 10.98 -10.52
CA TRP A 61 9.79 9.55 -10.55
C TRP A 61 10.15 8.97 -11.92
N ASN A 62 10.68 7.75 -11.89
CA ASN A 62 10.99 6.96 -13.08
C ASN A 62 10.71 5.48 -12.83
N ASP A 63 10.30 4.77 -13.88
CA ASP A 63 10.22 3.31 -13.90
C ASP A 63 11.61 2.65 -13.78
N ARG A 64 11.65 1.42 -13.28
CA ARG A 64 12.89 0.65 -13.22
C ARG A 64 12.55 -0.82 -13.18
N ASP A 65 13.39 -1.64 -13.79
CA ASP A 65 13.39 -3.09 -13.59
C ASP A 65 13.60 -3.41 -12.09
N CYS A 66 12.66 -4.17 -11.49
CA CYS A 66 12.70 -4.51 -10.07
C CYS A 66 13.91 -5.36 -9.67
N SER A 67 14.53 -6.08 -10.61
CA SER A 67 15.75 -6.85 -10.36
C SER A 67 16.97 -5.95 -10.18
N THR A 68 16.90 -4.68 -10.59
CA THR A 68 18.04 -3.78 -10.53
C THR A 68 18.17 -3.18 -9.12
N PRO A 69 19.29 -3.41 -8.40
CA PRO A 69 19.48 -2.89 -7.06
C PRO A 69 19.30 -1.37 -7.02
N ASN A 70 18.58 -0.90 -6.01
CA ASN A 70 18.40 0.53 -5.75
C ASN A 70 18.44 0.80 -4.25
N TYR A 71 18.73 2.04 -3.87
CA TYR A 71 18.60 2.46 -2.48
C TYR A 71 17.11 2.51 -2.09
N PHE A 72 16.81 2.19 -0.84
CA PHE A 72 15.44 2.28 -0.32
C PHE A 72 14.98 3.74 -0.25
N ILE A 73 13.75 4.00 -0.70
CA ILE A 73 13.03 5.23 -0.41
C ILE A 73 12.34 5.02 0.94
N CYS A 74 12.86 5.63 2.00
CA CYS A 74 12.18 5.61 3.29
C CYS A 74 11.17 6.76 3.34
N GLU A 75 9.91 6.45 3.64
CA GLU A 75 8.97 7.48 4.08
C GLU A 75 9.44 8.03 5.42
N ARG A 76 9.58 9.36 5.53
CA ARG A 76 9.81 10.04 6.79
C ARG A 76 8.49 10.61 7.27
N MET A 77 7.99 10.12 8.40
CA MET A 77 6.73 10.62 8.98
C MET A 77 6.83 12.13 9.24
N GLN A 78 5.78 12.86 8.89
CA GLN A 78 5.74 14.33 8.99
C GLN A 78 5.84 14.85 10.43
N ASN A 79 5.50 14.00 11.39
CA ASN A 79 5.66 14.26 12.81
C ASN A 79 6.51 13.12 13.35
N ASP A 80 7.50 13.43 14.19
CA ASP A 80 8.28 12.46 14.98
C ASP A 80 7.41 11.73 16.03
N GLU A 81 6.12 11.55 15.75
CA GLU A 81 5.27 10.61 16.47
C GLU A 81 5.95 9.24 16.32
N PRO A 82 6.32 8.60 17.44
CA PRO A 82 6.73 7.21 17.39
C PRO A 82 5.64 6.47 16.63
N LEU A 83 6.01 5.59 15.71
CA LEU A 83 5.17 4.44 15.37
C LEU A 83 4.82 3.81 16.71
N GLU A 84 3.67 4.15 17.30
CA GLU A 84 3.24 3.54 18.54
C GLU A 84 2.92 2.11 18.15
N ASP A 85 3.91 1.28 18.44
CA ASP A 85 4.16 -0.04 17.92
C ASP A 85 3.22 -1.01 18.62
N SER A 86 1.92 -0.83 18.41
CA SER A 86 0.96 -1.92 18.53
C SER A 86 0.61 -2.44 17.14
N TRP A 87 1.56 -2.45 16.21
CA TRP A 87 1.59 -3.51 15.20
C TRP A 87 1.85 -4.80 15.96
N ILE A 88 0.80 -5.38 16.50
CA ILE A 88 0.84 -6.74 17.01
C ILE A 88 0.48 -7.61 15.79
N PRO A 89 1.47 -8.15 15.04
CA PRO A 89 1.18 -9.16 14.02
C PRO A 89 0.51 -10.40 14.63
N ASN A 90 0.58 -10.53 15.96
CA ASN A 90 -0.10 -11.56 16.73
C ASN A 90 -1.54 -11.13 17.08
N CYS A 91 -2.42 -11.25 16.11
CA CYS A 91 -3.88 -11.18 16.28
C CYS A 91 -4.48 -12.48 16.84
N ASN A 92 -3.66 -13.51 17.07
CA ASN A 92 -4.11 -14.79 17.55
C ASN A 92 -4.70 -14.68 18.96
N LYS A 93 -5.94 -15.12 19.13
CA LYS A 93 -6.62 -15.08 20.44
C LYS A 93 -7.69 -16.15 20.58
N THR A 94 -7.91 -16.60 21.80
CA THR A 94 -9.05 -17.46 22.15
C THR A 94 -10.09 -16.65 22.91
N VAL A 95 -11.34 -16.71 22.47
CA VAL A 95 -12.48 -16.04 23.09
C VAL A 95 -13.43 -17.09 23.64
N ILE A 96 -13.64 -17.06 24.96
CA ILE A 96 -14.53 -18.01 25.64
C ILE A 96 -15.86 -17.31 25.93
N LEU A 97 -16.94 -17.87 25.40
CA LEU A 97 -18.31 -17.42 25.63
C LEU A 97 -18.95 -18.25 26.75
N SER A 98 -19.54 -17.54 27.70
CA SER A 98 -20.22 -18.10 28.87
C SER A 98 -21.60 -17.48 29.04
N ARG A 99 -22.35 -17.91 30.08
CA ARG A 99 -23.63 -17.26 30.42
C ARG A 99 -23.45 -15.79 30.82
N ASP A 100 -22.36 -15.49 31.52
CA ASP A 100 -22.07 -14.13 32.02
C ASP A 100 -21.50 -13.24 30.91
N GLN A 101 -20.86 -13.85 29.90
CA GLN A 101 -20.36 -13.16 28.71
C GLN A 101 -20.78 -13.90 27.43
N PRO A 102 -22.05 -13.74 26.99
CA PRO A 102 -22.62 -14.51 25.88
C PRO A 102 -22.32 -13.93 24.50
N ARG A 103 -21.70 -12.75 24.42
CA ARG A 103 -21.38 -12.04 23.17
C ARG A 103 -20.00 -11.40 23.26
N THR A 104 -19.37 -11.27 22.09
CA THR A 104 -18.08 -10.64 21.89
C THR A 104 -18.02 -10.07 20.48
N SER A 105 -17.18 -9.07 20.27
CA SER A 105 -16.89 -8.51 18.94
C SER A 105 -15.45 -8.85 18.56
N VAL A 106 -15.27 -9.25 17.31
CA VAL A 106 -13.97 -9.58 16.73
C VAL A 106 -13.79 -8.71 15.50
N SER A 107 -12.62 -8.07 15.38
CA SER A 107 -12.24 -7.22 14.26
C SER A 107 -10.87 -7.63 13.74
N SER A 108 -10.57 -7.23 12.51
CA SER A 108 -9.22 -7.31 11.96
C SER A 108 -8.23 -6.48 12.81
N PRO A 109 -6.94 -6.83 12.79
CA PRO A 109 -5.92 -5.95 13.35
C PRO A 109 -5.99 -4.59 12.66
N GLY A 110 -5.95 -3.51 13.44
CA GLY A 110 -5.95 -2.14 12.91
C GLY A 110 -7.32 -1.56 12.59
N PHE A 111 -8.43 -2.33 12.63
CA PHE A 111 -9.78 -1.79 12.43
C PHE A 111 -10.03 -0.55 13.31
N PRO A 112 -10.59 0.55 12.77
CA PRO A 112 -11.24 0.69 11.45
C PRO A 112 -10.30 1.02 10.28
N ARG A 113 -8.98 0.97 10.46
CA ARG A 113 -8.02 1.12 9.35
C ARG A 113 -7.88 -0.20 8.57
N GLN A 114 -7.18 -0.13 7.43
CA GLN A 114 -6.83 -1.30 6.65
C GLN A 114 -6.07 -2.33 7.48
N TYR A 115 -6.32 -3.61 7.21
CA TYR A 115 -5.60 -4.71 7.83
C TYR A 115 -4.14 -4.73 7.34
N PRO A 116 -3.18 -5.19 8.15
CA PRO A 116 -1.78 -5.34 7.75
C PRO A 116 -1.61 -6.32 6.58
N ASP A 117 -0.69 -6.00 5.66
CA ASP A 117 -0.21 -6.97 4.68
C ASP A 117 0.42 -8.18 5.39
N ASN A 118 0.24 -9.37 4.82
CA ASN A 118 0.77 -10.63 5.34
C ASN A 118 0.32 -10.97 6.78
N ALA A 119 -0.80 -10.42 7.26
CA ALA A 119 -1.38 -10.81 8.54
C ALA A 119 -1.86 -12.27 8.50
N ASN A 120 -1.47 -13.07 9.50
CA ASN A 120 -1.94 -14.43 9.70
C ASN A 120 -2.60 -14.54 11.08
N CYS A 121 -3.94 -14.55 11.10
CA CYS A 121 -4.75 -14.42 12.32
C CYS A 121 -5.61 -15.66 12.58
N ASP A 122 -5.35 -16.34 13.70
CA ASP A 122 -6.16 -17.45 14.19
C ASP A 122 -6.96 -17.04 15.43
N ILE A 123 -8.30 -17.03 15.32
CA ILE A 123 -9.18 -16.66 16.43
C ILE A 123 -10.10 -17.83 16.78
N ASP A 124 -9.86 -18.44 17.94
CA ASP A 124 -10.66 -19.54 18.46
C ASP A 124 -11.83 -19.02 19.28
N ILE A 125 -13.07 -19.31 18.87
CA ILE A 125 -14.27 -18.95 19.64
C ILE A 125 -14.84 -20.22 20.26
N ILE A 126 -14.87 -20.29 21.59
CA ILE A 126 -15.29 -21.46 22.35
C ILE A 126 -16.56 -21.13 23.14
N ALA A 127 -17.64 -21.88 22.92
CA ALA A 127 -18.87 -21.78 23.71
C ALA A 127 -18.99 -22.94 24.70
N SER A 128 -19.69 -22.70 25.81
CA SER A 128 -20.02 -23.76 26.77
C SER A 128 -20.85 -24.88 26.12
N PRO A 129 -20.77 -26.14 26.61
CA PRO A 129 -21.56 -27.24 26.09
C PRO A 129 -23.06 -26.95 26.07
N GLY A 130 -23.75 -27.36 25.01
CA GLY A 130 -25.19 -27.13 24.83
C GLY A 130 -25.55 -25.75 24.25
N TYR A 131 -24.57 -24.89 23.96
CA TYR A 131 -24.77 -23.63 23.25
C TYR A 131 -24.33 -23.72 21.79
N ARG A 132 -24.79 -22.78 20.98
CA ARG A 132 -24.39 -22.58 19.58
C ARG A 132 -23.76 -21.21 19.42
N ILE A 133 -22.70 -21.13 18.61
CA ILE A 133 -22.08 -19.86 18.21
C ILE A 133 -22.86 -19.32 17.00
N ILE A 134 -23.18 -18.03 17.01
CA ILE A 134 -23.80 -17.32 15.89
C ILE A 134 -22.85 -16.19 15.53
N LEU A 135 -22.47 -16.11 14.26
CA LEU A 135 -21.64 -15.04 13.71
C LEU A 135 -22.53 -14.04 12.99
N ASP A 136 -22.32 -12.77 13.27
CA ASP A 136 -22.98 -11.64 12.61
C ASP A 136 -21.88 -10.68 12.12
N PHE A 137 -21.90 -10.37 10.83
CA PHE A 137 -20.88 -9.53 10.21
C PHE A 137 -21.46 -8.13 10.01
N GLU A 138 -20.99 -7.18 10.80
CA GLU A 138 -21.35 -5.76 10.63
C GLU A 138 -20.69 -5.18 9.38
N GLU A 139 -19.41 -5.53 9.13
CA GLU A 139 -18.63 -5.09 7.99
C GLU A 139 -17.71 -6.21 7.52
N LEU A 140 -17.63 -6.41 6.20
CA LEU A 140 -16.68 -7.33 5.57
C LEU A 140 -16.21 -6.73 4.24
N VAL A 141 -14.98 -6.25 4.23
CA VAL A 141 -14.31 -5.69 3.04
C VAL A 141 -12.94 -6.36 2.94
N LEU A 142 -12.70 -7.06 1.83
CA LEU A 142 -11.47 -7.80 1.54
C LEU A 142 -10.93 -7.37 0.18
N GLU A 143 -9.67 -7.68 -0.07
CA GLU A 143 -9.04 -7.52 -1.39
C GLU A 143 -9.74 -8.36 -2.48
N ASN A 144 -9.71 -7.88 -3.71
CA ASN A 144 -10.24 -8.61 -4.85
C ASN A 144 -9.13 -9.52 -5.41
N GLU A 145 -9.43 -10.80 -5.56
CA GLU A 145 -8.60 -11.69 -6.38
C GLU A 145 -8.68 -11.25 -7.85
N PRO A 146 -7.54 -10.99 -8.52
CA PRO A 146 -7.54 -10.72 -9.95
C PRO A 146 -7.95 -11.98 -10.71
N SER A 147 -9.02 -11.87 -11.48
CA SER A 147 -9.58 -12.92 -12.36
C SER A 147 -8.74 -13.16 -13.60
#